data_AF-A0A823DL03-F1
#
_entry.id   AF-A0A823DL03-F1
#
_cell.length_a   1.000
_cell.length_b   1.000
_cell.length_c   1.000
_cell.angle_alpha   90.00
_cell.angle_beta   90.00
_cell.angle_gamma   90.00
#
_symmetry.space_group_name_H-M   'P 1'
#
loop_
_entity.id
_entity.type
_entity.pdbx_description
1 polymer ?
#
loop_
_entity_poly.entity_id
_entity_poly.type
_entity_poly.pdbx_seq_one_letter_code
_entity_poly.pdbx_strand_id
1 'polypeptide(L)'
;MWREDYGKFEDLEKQILYKRVVEWDEDKLVLDDGTVITIECSEQDCCASAGGTFKNVELDAVITSASQGSTNSETSEYGYTCNEVMINIYHNQNVIAQADCYADNGNGGYYYSVGSLVVKGVHYPVVEAK
;
A
#
# COMPACT_ATOMS: atom_id res chain seq x y z
N MET A 1 -10.74 21.27 -7.39
CA MET A 1 -10.91 20.30 -6.29
C MET A 1 -10.78 18.94 -6.94
N TRP A 2 -9.61 18.32 -6.84
CA TRP A 2 -9.42 16.95 -7.31
C TRP A 2 -10.20 16.05 -6.34
N ARG A 3 -11.09 15.23 -6.86
CA ARG A 3 -11.84 14.26 -6.07
C ARG A 3 -11.04 12.98 -6.16
N GLU A 4 -10.32 12.66 -5.11
CA GLU A 4 -9.70 11.35 -4.98
C GLU A 4 -10.80 10.32 -4.77
N ASP A 5 -10.78 9.27 -5.58
CA ASP A 5 -11.73 8.17 -5.47
C ASP A 5 -11.15 7.15 -4.49
N TYR A 6 -11.85 6.91 -3.39
CA TYR A 6 -11.44 5.94 -2.37
C TYR A 6 -12.21 4.63 -2.55
N GLY A 7 -11.47 3.52 -2.57
CA GLY A 7 -12.00 2.17 -2.63
C GLY A 7 -11.70 1.36 -1.37
N LYS A 8 -12.36 0.20 -1.24
CA LYS A 8 -12.02 -0.79 -0.20
C LYS A 8 -10.96 -1.76 -0.71
N PHE A 9 -10.16 -2.33 0.19
CA PHE A 9 -9.14 -3.32 -0.17
C PHE A 9 -9.69 -4.52 -0.98
N GLU A 10 -10.92 -4.96 -0.68
CA GLU A 10 -11.61 -6.00 -1.46
C GLU A 10 -11.85 -5.61 -2.93
N ASP A 11 -11.97 -4.31 -3.22
CA ASP A 11 -12.14 -3.79 -4.57
C ASP A 11 -10.79 -3.61 -5.29
N LEU A 12 -9.70 -3.39 -4.55
CA LEU A 12 -8.32 -3.44 -5.09
C LEU A 12 -8.03 -4.81 -5.66
N GLU A 13 -8.33 -5.87 -4.91
CA GLU A 13 -8.07 -7.25 -5.35
C GLU A 13 -8.74 -7.53 -6.70
N LYS A 14 -10.01 -7.15 -6.86
CA LYS A 14 -10.75 -7.27 -8.12
C LYS A 14 -10.09 -6.54 -9.30
N GLN A 15 -9.34 -5.47 -9.06
CA GLN A 15 -8.64 -4.72 -10.11
C GLN A 15 -7.35 -5.39 -10.58
N ILE A 16 -6.72 -6.23 -9.75
CA ILE A 16 -5.39 -6.80 -10.01
C ILE A 16 -5.41 -8.31 -10.29
N LEU A 17 -6.50 -8.99 -9.94
CA LEU A 17 -6.67 -10.43 -10.16
C LEU A 17 -6.50 -10.83 -11.63
N TYR A 18 -5.88 -11.99 -11.83
CA TYR A 18 -5.62 -12.65 -13.11
C TYR A 18 -4.73 -11.86 -14.07
N LYS A 19 -4.08 -10.83 -13.59
CA LYS A 19 -3.06 -10.07 -14.31
C LYS A 19 -1.68 -10.51 -13.91
N ARG A 20 -0.72 -10.28 -14.78
CA ARG A 20 0.67 -10.71 -14.58
C ARG A 20 1.58 -9.54 -14.32
N VAL A 21 2.47 -9.63 -13.33
CA VAL A 21 3.48 -8.59 -13.09
C VAL A 21 4.53 -8.66 -14.20
N VAL A 22 4.77 -7.56 -14.90
CA VAL A 22 5.72 -7.51 -16.05
C VAL A 22 6.90 -6.58 -15.83
N GLU A 23 6.75 -5.56 -14.98
CA GLU A 23 7.81 -4.63 -14.60
C GLU A 23 7.59 -4.22 -13.14
N TRP A 24 8.67 -3.96 -12.42
CA TRP A 24 8.62 -3.40 -11.08
C TRP A 24 9.88 -2.59 -10.75
N ASP A 25 9.72 -1.65 -9.82
CA ASP A 25 10.79 -1.05 -9.02
C ASP A 25 10.26 -0.82 -7.59
N GLU A 26 11.02 -0.13 -6.74
CA GLU A 26 10.62 0.11 -5.35
C GLU A 26 9.33 0.94 -5.21
N ASP A 27 8.98 1.75 -6.20
CA ASP A 27 7.85 2.68 -6.15
C ASP A 27 6.59 2.13 -6.85
N LYS A 28 6.75 1.22 -7.83
CA LYS A 28 5.62 0.73 -8.63
C LYS A 28 5.70 -0.74 -9.05
N LEU A 29 4.53 -1.34 -9.26
CA LEU A 29 4.32 -2.56 -10.06
C LEU A 29 3.57 -2.23 -11.35
N VAL A 30 3.99 -2.81 -12.47
CA VAL A 30 3.28 -2.72 -13.75
C VAL A 30 2.77 -4.10 -14.14
N LEU A 31 1.50 -4.17 -14.50
CA LEU A 31 0.83 -5.39 -14.92
C LEU A 31 0.78 -5.49 -16.45
N ASP A 32 0.56 -6.70 -16.96
CA ASP A 32 0.54 -7.02 -18.40
C ASP A 32 -0.53 -6.28 -19.22
N ASP A 33 -1.60 -5.82 -18.57
CA ASP A 33 -2.61 -4.96 -19.20
C ASP A 33 -2.28 -3.45 -19.16
N GLY A 34 -1.08 -3.09 -18.67
CA GLY A 34 -0.63 -1.71 -18.49
C GLY A 34 -1.12 -1.04 -17.21
N THR A 35 -1.84 -1.77 -16.33
CA THR A 35 -2.20 -1.24 -15.01
C THR A 35 -0.94 -1.01 -14.18
N VAL A 36 -0.83 0.18 -13.58
CA VAL A 36 0.24 0.53 -12.64
C VAL A 36 -0.34 0.55 -11.23
N ILE A 37 0.40 -0.05 -10.30
CA ILE A 37 0.14 -0.04 -8.86
C ILE A 37 1.26 0.77 -8.19
N THR A 38 0.91 1.81 -7.43
CA THR A 38 1.85 2.63 -6.64
C THR A 38 1.48 2.58 -5.15
N ILE A 39 2.41 3.01 -4.29
CA ILE A 39 2.14 3.25 -2.87
C ILE A 39 2.26 4.75 -2.63
N GLU A 40 1.21 5.38 -2.13
CA GLU A 40 1.14 6.84 -2.00
C GLU A 40 0.61 7.27 -0.64
N CYS A 41 1.09 8.43 -0.16
CA CYS A 41 0.44 9.14 0.93
C CYS A 41 -0.83 9.80 0.38
N SER A 42 -2.00 9.23 0.71
CA SER A 42 -3.28 9.74 0.21
C SER A 42 -3.80 10.91 1.05
N GLU A 43 -3.60 10.88 2.36
CA GLU A 43 -4.00 11.96 3.26
C GLU A 43 -2.90 12.19 4.29
N GLN A 44 -2.62 13.44 4.64
CA GLN A 44 -1.72 13.78 5.74
C GLN A 44 -1.96 15.18 6.30
N ASP A 45 -1.62 15.36 7.58
CA ASP A 45 -1.51 16.66 8.24
C ASP A 45 -0.05 17.04 8.49
N CYS A 46 0.36 18.20 7.99
CA CYS A 46 1.60 18.89 8.36
C CYS A 46 2.88 18.03 8.27
N CYS A 47 3.38 17.54 9.42
CA CYS A 47 4.62 16.77 9.54
C CYS A 47 4.40 15.25 9.48
N ALA A 48 3.16 14.80 9.44
CA ALA A 48 2.83 13.40 9.27
C ALA A 48 3.17 12.96 7.84
N SER A 49 3.53 11.69 7.69
CA SER A 49 3.92 11.13 6.39
C SER A 49 3.49 9.67 6.28
N ALA A 50 3.20 9.22 5.06
CA ALA A 50 2.95 7.82 4.78
C ALA A 50 3.58 7.43 3.44
N GLY A 51 3.74 6.14 3.21
CA GLY A 51 4.30 5.64 1.96
C GLY A 51 4.62 4.17 2.05
N GLY A 52 5.52 3.71 1.21
CA GLY A 52 5.98 2.34 1.23
C GLY A 52 6.81 1.99 0.02
N THR A 53 7.25 0.74 -0.02
CA THR A 53 8.08 0.21 -1.12
C THR A 53 7.68 -1.21 -1.47
N PHE A 54 7.79 -1.55 -2.76
CA PHE A 54 7.67 -2.94 -3.22
C PHE A 54 8.97 -3.70 -3.00
N LYS A 55 8.86 -4.99 -2.66
CA LYS A 55 9.98 -5.91 -2.51
C LYS A 55 9.58 -7.35 -2.83
N ASN A 56 10.57 -8.22 -2.97
CA ASN A 56 10.38 -9.66 -3.20
C ASN A 56 9.43 -9.95 -4.38
N VAL A 57 9.61 -9.22 -5.48
CA VAL A 57 8.73 -9.29 -6.66
C VAL A 57 9.25 -10.29 -7.68
N GLU A 58 8.40 -11.24 -8.05
CA GLU A 58 8.59 -12.19 -9.13
C GLU A 58 7.85 -11.71 -10.38
N LEU A 59 8.60 -11.52 -11.47
CA LEU A 59 8.05 -11.16 -12.77
C LEU A 59 7.41 -12.38 -13.45
N ASP A 60 6.51 -12.10 -14.38
CA ASP A 60 5.76 -13.07 -15.17
C ASP A 60 4.87 -14.04 -14.35
N ALA A 61 4.63 -13.75 -13.07
CA ALA A 61 3.69 -14.46 -12.22
C ALA A 61 2.29 -13.84 -12.25
N VAL A 62 1.25 -14.68 -12.35
CA VAL A 62 -0.16 -14.23 -12.39
C VAL A 62 -0.69 -14.02 -10.98
N ILE A 63 -1.28 -12.87 -10.70
CA ILE A 63 -1.89 -12.56 -9.41
C ILE A 63 -3.17 -13.35 -9.24
N THR A 64 -3.24 -14.15 -8.18
CA THR A 64 -4.42 -14.95 -7.83
C THR A 64 -5.12 -14.49 -6.56
N SER A 65 -4.45 -13.69 -5.72
CA SER A 65 -5.03 -13.05 -4.54
C SER A 65 -4.09 -12.00 -3.95
N ALA A 66 -4.62 -11.15 -3.07
CA ALA A 66 -3.83 -10.24 -2.22
C ALA A 66 -4.39 -10.20 -0.80
N SER A 67 -3.52 -10.01 0.21
CA SER A 67 -3.96 -9.90 1.60
C SER A 67 -3.04 -9.04 2.45
N GLN A 68 -3.58 -8.54 3.55
CA GLN A 68 -2.78 -7.94 4.62
C GLN A 68 -2.05 -9.06 5.39
N GLY A 69 -0.73 -8.93 5.46
CA GLY A 69 0.19 -9.79 6.19
C GLY A 69 0.46 -9.27 7.60
N SER A 70 1.74 -9.13 7.95
CA SER A 70 2.15 -8.61 9.24
C SER A 70 1.80 -7.13 9.41
N THR A 71 1.41 -6.78 10.63
CA THR A 71 1.22 -5.40 11.08
C THR A 71 2.14 -5.14 12.26
N ASN A 72 2.71 -3.93 12.32
CA ASN A 72 3.45 -3.44 13.46
C ASN A 72 2.92 -2.04 13.84
N SER A 73 2.95 -1.73 15.12
CA SER A 73 2.53 -0.44 15.64
C SER A 73 3.42 -0.06 16.81
N GLU A 74 4.09 1.07 16.68
CA GLU A 74 4.98 1.59 17.70
C GLU A 74 4.53 2.99 18.09
N THR A 75 4.24 3.18 19.38
CA THR A 75 3.93 4.48 19.96
C THR A 75 4.98 4.85 21.00
N SER A 76 5.64 5.98 20.81
CA SER A 76 6.61 6.52 21.76
C SER A 76 5.95 7.14 22.99
N GLU A 77 6.73 7.35 24.06
CA GLU A 77 6.26 8.04 25.27
C GLU A 77 5.79 9.49 25.03
N TYR A 78 6.22 10.10 23.92
CA TYR A 78 5.84 11.46 23.51
C TYR A 78 4.65 11.48 22.54
N GLY A 79 3.99 10.34 22.28
CA GLY A 79 2.79 10.24 21.45
C GLY A 79 3.03 10.13 19.94
N TYR A 80 4.29 10.00 19.49
CA TYR A 80 4.59 9.67 18.10
C TYR A 80 4.18 8.23 17.83
N THR A 81 3.37 8.00 16.81
CA THR A 81 2.88 6.70 16.38
C THR A 81 3.37 6.44 14.97
N CYS A 82 4.05 5.31 14.76
CA CYS A 82 4.35 4.76 13.45
C CYS A 82 3.67 3.39 13.33
N ASN A 83 2.88 3.23 12.27
CA ASN A 83 2.21 1.98 11.94
C ASN A 83 2.74 1.46 10.63
N GLU A 84 2.96 0.15 10.57
CA GLU A 84 3.44 -0.55 9.38
C GLU A 84 2.52 -1.71 9.04
N VAL A 85 2.29 -1.93 7.75
CA VAL A 85 1.57 -3.08 7.23
C VAL A 85 2.30 -3.64 6.03
N MET A 86 2.36 -4.96 5.95
CA MET A 86 2.84 -5.65 4.75
C MET A 86 1.64 -6.15 3.95
N ILE A 87 1.55 -5.81 2.67
CA ILE A 87 0.60 -6.41 1.75
C ILE A 87 1.30 -7.51 0.96
N ASN A 88 0.75 -8.72 0.99
CA ASN A 88 1.25 -9.84 0.21
C ASN A 88 0.39 -10.03 -1.04
N ILE A 89 1.04 -10.21 -2.18
CA ILE A 89 0.42 -10.55 -3.47
C ILE A 89 0.84 -11.97 -3.82
N TYR A 90 -0.11 -12.80 -4.25
CA TYR A 90 0.10 -14.25 -4.38
C TYR A 90 -0.11 -14.75 -5.81
N HIS A 91 0.66 -15.77 -6.18
CA HIS A 91 0.36 -16.72 -7.26
C HIS A 91 0.17 -18.12 -6.66
N ASN A 92 -1.06 -18.63 -6.70
CA ASN A 92 -1.40 -19.97 -6.23
C ASN A 92 -0.84 -20.25 -4.82
N GLN A 93 -1.14 -19.37 -3.86
CA GLN A 93 -0.68 -19.37 -2.46
C GLN A 93 0.81 -19.04 -2.21
N ASN A 94 1.63 -18.90 -3.25
CA ASN A 94 3.02 -18.43 -3.09
C ASN A 94 3.06 -16.92 -3.15
N VAL A 95 3.78 -16.28 -2.23
CA VAL A 95 4.01 -14.83 -2.27
C VAL A 95 4.91 -14.52 -3.47
N ILE A 96 4.43 -13.66 -4.36
CA ILE A 96 5.16 -13.21 -5.56
C ILE A 96 5.49 -11.73 -5.53
N ALA A 97 4.93 -10.96 -4.62
CA ALA A 97 5.30 -9.57 -4.38
C ALA A 97 4.84 -9.15 -2.99
N GLN A 98 5.57 -8.22 -2.38
CA GLN A 98 5.22 -7.62 -1.11
C GLN A 98 5.28 -6.09 -1.23
N ALA A 99 4.34 -5.41 -0.60
CA ALA A 99 4.39 -3.98 -0.38
C ALA A 99 4.51 -3.71 1.11
N ASP A 100 5.64 -3.15 1.54
CA ASP A 100 5.80 -2.65 2.90
C ASP A 100 5.30 -1.22 2.94
N CYS A 101 4.19 -0.98 3.64
CA CYS A 101 3.59 0.34 3.77
C CYS A 101 3.72 0.82 5.22
N TYR A 102 3.92 2.14 5.38
CA TYR A 102 3.98 2.79 6.68
C TYR A 102 3.14 4.06 6.71
N ALA A 103 2.71 4.44 7.91
CA ALA A 103 2.14 5.74 8.24
C ALA A 103 2.71 6.22 9.59
N ASP A 104 3.13 7.48 9.63
CA ASP A 104 3.66 8.18 10.79
C ASP A 104 2.81 9.42 11.07
N ASN A 105 2.49 9.68 12.34
CA ASN A 105 1.72 10.85 12.73
C ASN A 105 2.59 12.12 12.93
N GLY A 106 3.91 12.06 12.73
CA GLY A 106 4.82 13.20 12.67
C GLY A 106 4.98 14.03 13.95
N ASN A 107 4.10 13.85 14.95
CA ASN A 107 4.12 14.53 16.24
C ASN A 107 3.39 13.71 17.32
N GLY A 108 3.31 14.26 18.53
CA GLY A 108 2.70 13.61 19.71
C GLY A 108 1.17 13.41 19.69
N GLY A 109 0.58 12.93 18.58
CA GLY A 109 -0.81 12.51 18.50
C GLY A 109 -1.81 13.57 18.03
N TYR A 110 -1.36 14.58 17.27
CA TYR A 110 -2.23 15.66 16.76
C TYR A 110 -2.39 15.67 15.24
N TYR A 111 -1.53 14.97 14.51
CA TYR A 111 -1.63 14.85 13.05
C TYR A 111 -1.99 13.42 12.68
N TYR A 112 -2.38 13.24 11.43
CA TYR A 112 -2.63 11.92 10.88
C TYR A 112 -1.98 11.78 9.51
N SER A 113 -1.73 10.55 9.11
CA SER A 113 -1.36 10.20 7.74
C SER A 113 -2.01 8.88 7.34
N VAL A 114 -2.25 8.72 6.03
CA VAL A 114 -2.84 7.53 5.44
C VAL A 114 -2.00 7.09 4.25
N GLY A 115 -1.49 5.86 4.31
CA GLY A 115 -0.82 5.18 3.22
C GLY A 115 -1.80 4.31 2.44
N SER A 116 -1.82 4.49 1.12
CA SER A 116 -2.73 3.80 0.21
C SER A 116 -1.94 3.06 -0.88
N LEU A 117 -2.45 1.90 -1.29
CA LEU A 117 -2.14 1.37 -2.62
C LEU A 117 -3.01 2.11 -3.63
N VAL A 118 -2.44 2.54 -4.75
CA VAL A 118 -3.16 3.29 -5.77
C VAL A 118 -3.18 2.51 -7.07
N VAL A 119 -4.38 2.27 -7.60
CA VAL A 119 -4.58 1.57 -8.87
C VAL A 119 -5.56 2.36 -9.71
N LYS A 120 -5.12 2.77 -10.92
CA LYS A 120 -5.92 3.58 -11.85
C LYS A 120 -6.48 4.87 -11.22
N GLY A 121 -5.72 5.47 -10.30
CA GLY A 121 -6.12 6.69 -9.58
C GLY A 121 -7.15 6.48 -8.46
N VAL A 122 -7.49 5.23 -8.13
CA VAL A 122 -8.29 4.90 -6.95
C VAL A 122 -7.37 4.59 -5.80
N HIS A 123 -7.57 5.27 -4.67
CA HIS A 123 -6.79 5.10 -3.44
C HIS A 123 -7.44 4.02 -2.58
N TYR A 124 -6.64 3.05 -2.15
CA TYR A 124 -7.04 1.96 -1.28
C TYR A 124 -6.24 2.05 0.02
N PRO A 125 -6.79 2.68 1.07
CA PRO A 125 -6.11 2.83 2.35
C PRO A 125 -5.73 1.48 2.93
N VAL A 126 -4.45 1.32 3.29
CA VAL A 126 -3.91 0.09 3.88
C VAL A 126 -3.29 0.30 5.26
N VAL A 127 -2.83 1.52 5.55
CA VAL A 127 -2.25 1.89 6.85
C VAL A 127 -2.57 3.34 7.19
N GLU A 128 -2.83 3.62 8.45
CA GLU A 128 -3.03 4.99 8.96
C GLU A 128 -2.30 5.17 10.29
N ALA A 129 -1.89 6.39 10.62
CA ALA A 129 -1.39 6.79 11.92
C ALA A 129 -2.09 8.06 12.41
N LYS A 130 -2.33 8.16 13.72
CA LYS A 130 -3.04 9.24 14.41
C LYS A 130 -2.35 9.54 15.74
#